data_AF-A0AA35Q0D5-F1
#
_entry.id   AF-A0AA35Q0D5-F1
#
_cell.length_a   1.000
_cell.length_b   1.000
_cell.length_c   1.000
_cell.angle_alpha   90.00
_cell.angle_beta   90.00
_cell.angle_gamma   90.00
#
_symmetry.space_group_name_H-M   'P 1'
#
loop_
_entity.id
_entity.type
_entity.pdbx_description
1 polymer ?
#
loop_
_entity_poly.entity_id
_entity_poly.type
_entity_poly.pdbx_seq_one_letter_code
_entity_poly.pdbx_strand_id
1 'polypeptide(L)'
;MDLGRQNILVDDDFNFIAIIDWEFAQTAPWQVNHYPMPFPLLGLDIEDILRDPSHLVHKNVLRLDFSRRIYNRKFQEAERELEERGRPHGGSFADTLNKPASRVYACFTNLGRLPQVDAELVRQMVQLAFGLDRDKAEEYIRKIEHRLRDPRLQYAGLEDKICAEQGYH
;
A
#
# COMPACT_ATOMS: atom_id res chain seq x y z
N MET A 1 -1.48 8.05 -8.36
CA MET A 1 -1.45 9.51 -8.15
C MET A 1 -0.02 9.98 -8.32
N ASP A 2 0.17 11.11 -8.99
CA ASP A 2 1.48 11.76 -9.11
C ASP A 2 1.70 12.72 -7.93
N LEU A 3 1.58 12.21 -6.69
CA LEU A 3 2.10 12.87 -5.48
C LEU A 3 3.44 12.23 -5.09
N GLY A 4 4.22 11.87 -6.10
CA GLY A 4 5.60 11.48 -5.86
C GLY A 4 6.39 12.67 -5.32
N ARG A 5 7.54 12.41 -4.72
CA ARG A 5 8.42 13.47 -4.21
C ARG A 5 8.77 14.52 -5.28
N GLN A 6 8.80 14.12 -6.54
CA GLN A 6 9.02 14.99 -7.69
C GLN A 6 7.99 16.13 -7.79
N ASN A 7 6.82 15.96 -7.17
CA ASN A 7 5.70 16.90 -7.26
C ASN A 7 5.45 17.68 -5.97
N ILE A 8 6.39 17.62 -5.02
CA ILE A 8 6.34 18.37 -3.75
C ILE A 8 7.49 19.38 -3.74
N LEU A 9 7.15 20.67 -3.71
CA LEU A 9 8.12 21.74 -3.53
C LEU A 9 8.38 21.96 -2.05
N VAL A 10 9.65 22.03 -1.67
CA VAL A 10 10.09 22.28 -0.29
C VAL A 10 11.02 23.48 -0.22
N ASP A 11 11.04 24.18 0.91
CA ASP A 11 12.02 25.23 1.20
C ASP A 11 13.33 24.65 1.77
N ASP A 12 14.29 25.54 2.07
CA ASP A 12 15.59 25.18 2.65
C ASP A 12 15.48 24.51 4.03
N ASP A 13 14.34 24.69 4.72
CA ASP A 13 14.02 24.13 6.02
C ASP A 13 13.14 22.86 5.94
N PHE A 14 12.93 22.32 4.74
CA PHE A 14 12.09 21.14 4.45
C PHE A 14 10.59 21.31 4.76
N ASN A 15 10.07 22.54 4.77
CA ASN A 15 8.63 22.78 4.82
C ASN A 15 8.02 22.56 3.43
N PHE A 16 6.79 22.02 3.39
CA PHE A 16 6.09 21.83 2.13
C PHE A 16 5.52 23.18 1.68
N ILE A 17 6.00 23.72 0.57
CA ILE A 17 5.58 25.01 0.02
C ILE A 17 4.36 24.82 -0.89
N ALA A 18 4.42 23.83 -1.77
CA ALA A 18 3.38 23.58 -2.77
C ALA A 18 3.41 22.13 -3.29
N ILE A 19 2.27 21.71 -3.83
CA ILE A 19 2.13 20.48 -4.59
C ILE A 19 1.84 20.86 -6.04
N ILE A 20 2.71 20.44 -6.95
CA ILE A 20 2.54 20.63 -8.40
C ILE A 20 1.83 19.42 -9.01
N ASP A 21 1.27 19.58 -10.20
CA ASP A 21 0.52 18.55 -10.94
C ASP A 21 -0.68 17.94 -10.16
N TRP A 22 -1.17 18.65 -9.13
CA TRP A 22 -2.29 18.20 -8.29
C TRP A 22 -3.61 18.04 -9.07
N GLU A 23 -3.74 18.71 -10.22
CA GLU A 23 -4.90 18.62 -11.10
C GLU A 23 -5.10 17.21 -11.67
N PHE A 24 -4.00 16.47 -11.91
CA PHE A 24 -4.05 15.08 -12.36
C PHE A 24 -4.32 14.08 -11.22
N ALA A 25 -4.19 14.52 -9.97
CA ALA A 25 -4.44 13.70 -8.79
C ALA A 25 -5.93 13.31 -8.63
N GLN A 26 -6.84 14.02 -9.30
CA GLN A 26 -8.29 13.80 -9.20
C GLN A 26 -8.81 12.55 -9.93
N THR A 27 -8.01 11.95 -10.82
CA THR A 27 -8.45 10.80 -11.64
C THR A 27 -8.33 9.46 -10.92
N ALA A 28 -7.52 9.37 -9.86
CA ALA A 28 -7.33 8.15 -9.09
C ALA A 28 -8.17 8.19 -7.80
N PRO A 29 -8.86 7.11 -7.42
CA PRO A 29 -9.50 7.01 -6.11
C PRO A 29 -8.50 7.30 -5.01
N TRP A 30 -8.80 8.24 -4.12
CA TRP A 30 -7.82 8.66 -3.11
C TRP A 30 -7.41 7.52 -2.15
N GLN A 31 -8.23 6.48 -2.04
CA GLN A 31 -7.97 5.25 -1.28
C GLN A 31 -6.81 4.41 -1.83
N VAL A 32 -6.42 4.62 -3.10
CA VAL A 32 -5.29 3.91 -3.73
C VAL A 32 -3.96 4.66 -3.61
N ASN A 33 -3.92 5.78 -2.87
CA ASN A 33 -2.68 6.49 -2.62
C ASN A 33 -1.80 5.74 -1.64
N HIS A 34 -0.54 5.57 -2.00
CA HIS A 34 0.48 4.95 -1.15
C HIS A 34 1.69 5.85 -1.01
N TYR A 35 2.54 5.53 -0.04
CA TYR A 35 3.80 6.21 0.14
C TYR A 35 4.66 6.16 -1.15
N PRO A 36 5.24 7.29 -1.60
CA PRO A 36 6.13 7.29 -2.75
C PRO A 36 7.50 6.67 -2.40
N MET A 37 8.24 6.22 -3.42
CA MET A 37 9.68 5.92 -3.25
C MET A 37 10.41 7.12 -2.62
N PRO A 38 11.38 6.94 -1.70
CA PRO A 38 12.02 5.68 -1.30
C PRO A 38 11.40 5.07 -0.04
N PHE A 39 10.20 5.48 0.36
CA PHE A 39 9.58 4.88 1.53
C PHE A 39 9.36 3.39 1.25
N PRO A 40 9.91 2.50 2.08
CA PRO A 40 9.85 1.07 1.79
C PRO A 40 8.38 0.63 1.79
N LEU A 41 8.01 -0.06 0.70
CA LEU A 41 6.84 -0.92 0.67
C LEU A 41 7.07 -1.98 1.76
N LEU A 42 6.03 -2.31 2.51
CA LEU A 42 6.19 -3.02 3.78
C LEU A 42 6.82 -4.42 3.61
N GLY A 43 7.09 -5.09 4.74
CA GLY A 43 7.34 -6.53 4.80
C GLY A 43 8.78 -7.02 4.61
N LEU A 44 9.78 -6.13 4.60
CA LEU A 44 11.18 -6.53 4.78
C LEU A 44 11.62 -6.19 6.20
N ASP A 45 11.26 -7.00 7.19
CA ASP A 45 11.81 -6.98 8.55
C ASP A 45 12.03 -5.57 9.15
N ILE A 46 11.25 -4.55 8.76
CA ILE A 46 11.60 -3.15 9.06
C ILE A 46 11.59 -2.94 10.56
N GLU A 47 10.59 -3.49 11.24
CA GLU A 47 10.46 -3.42 12.69
C GLU A 47 11.59 -4.18 13.39
N ASP A 48 11.99 -5.34 12.85
CA ASP A 48 13.08 -6.14 13.41
C ASP A 48 14.45 -5.48 13.17
N ILE A 49 14.67 -4.94 11.98
CA ILE A 49 15.83 -4.12 11.62
C ILE A 49 15.87 -2.87 12.49
N LEU A 50 14.76 -2.18 12.73
CA LEU A 50 14.71 -0.99 13.60
C LEU A 50 15.02 -1.34 15.06
N ARG A 51 14.68 -2.56 15.52
CA ARG A 51 14.96 -3.08 16.86
C ARG A 51 16.38 -3.58 17.03
N ASP A 52 17.13 -3.81 15.95
CA ASP A 52 18.54 -4.24 15.98
C ASP A 52 19.49 -3.12 15.51
N PRO A 53 20.05 -2.30 16.42
CA PRO A 53 21.05 -1.28 16.10
C PRO A 53 22.33 -1.82 15.45
N SER A 54 22.62 -3.12 15.57
CA SER A 54 23.79 -3.75 14.98
C SER A 54 23.56 -4.21 13.54
N HIS A 55 22.30 -4.20 13.07
CA HIS A 55 21.94 -4.59 11.72
C HIS A 55 22.62 -3.67 10.70
N LEU A 56 23.21 -4.26 9.65
CA LEU A 56 24.02 -3.55 8.66
C LEU A 56 23.32 -2.35 8.03
N VAL A 57 22.00 -2.44 7.83
CA VAL A 57 21.18 -1.38 7.22
C VAL A 57 20.35 -0.57 8.22
N HIS A 58 20.52 -0.76 9.53
CA HIS A 58 19.74 -0.08 10.60
C HIS A 58 19.67 1.44 10.38
N LYS A 59 20.81 2.09 10.20
CA LYS A 59 20.90 3.55 10.01
C LYS A 59 20.09 4.04 8.82
N ASN A 60 20.08 3.29 7.72
CA ASN A 60 19.35 3.67 6.51
C ASN A 60 17.84 3.49 6.72
N VAL A 61 17.44 2.36 7.31
CA VAL A 61 16.03 2.08 7.63
C VAL A 61 15.49 3.10 8.65
N LEU A 62 16.26 3.46 9.67
CA LEU A 62 15.91 4.48 10.66
C LEU A 62 15.64 5.84 10.00
N ARG A 63 16.51 6.26 9.07
CA ARG A 63 16.31 7.51 8.32
C ARG A 63 15.04 7.46 7.48
N LEU A 64 14.79 6.36 6.79
CA LEU A 64 13.59 6.19 5.97
C LEU A 64 12.30 6.21 6.81
N ASP A 65 12.30 5.53 7.96
CA ASP A 65 11.17 5.54 8.90
C ASP A 65 10.92 6.96 9.43
N PHE A 66 11.97 7.66 9.83
CA PHE A 66 11.86 9.04 10.31
C PHE A 66 11.30 9.98 9.23
N SER A 67 11.81 9.89 7.99
CA SER A 67 11.29 10.67 6.86
C SER A 67 9.83 10.34 6.56
N ARG A 68 9.42 9.06 6.65
CA ARG A 68 8.03 8.64 6.47
C ARG A 68 7.11 9.26 7.52
N ARG A 69 7.56 9.35 8.77
CA ARG A 69 6.81 9.99 9.87
C ARG A 69 6.65 11.48 9.65
N ILE A 70 7.70 12.18 9.19
CA ILE A 70 7.61 13.60 8.83
C ILE A 70 6.60 13.79 7.70
N TYR A 71 6.71 12.99 6.64
CA TYR A 71 5.79 13.05 5.50
C TYR A 71 4.33 12.91 5.95
N ASN A 72 4.03 11.89 6.75
CA ASN A 72 2.67 11.68 7.26
C ASN A 72 2.22 12.84 8.18
N ARG A 73 3.08 13.30 9.09
CA ARG A 73 2.78 14.43 9.99
C ARG A 73 2.42 15.70 9.22
N LYS A 74 3.08 16.00 8.11
CA LYS A 74 2.79 17.19 7.31
C LYS A 74 1.39 17.16 6.69
N PHE A 75 0.90 15.99 6.27
CA PHE A 75 -0.51 15.84 5.87
C PHE A 75 -1.46 16.06 7.05
N GLN A 76 -1.15 15.52 8.24
CA GLN A 76 -1.98 15.74 9.43
C GLN A 76 -2.01 17.22 9.86
N GLU A 77 -0.88 17.94 9.73
CA GLU A 77 -0.81 19.39 9.99
C GLU A 77 -1.70 20.16 9.01
N ALA A 78 -1.61 19.86 7.70
CA ALA A 78 -2.43 20.49 6.68
C ALA A 78 -3.94 20.18 6.83
N GLU A 79 -4.28 18.93 7.18
CA GLU A 79 -5.63 18.49 7.50
C GLU A 79 -6.25 19.33 8.63
N ARG A 80 -5.51 19.46 9.75
CA ARG A 80 -5.96 20.30 10.89
C ARG A 80 -6.12 21.77 10.52
N GLU A 81 -5.18 22.34 9.74
CA GLU A 81 -5.27 23.74 9.30
C GLU A 81 -6.50 23.99 8.43
N LEU A 82 -6.89 23.02 7.58
CA LEU A 82 -8.11 23.10 6.78
C LEU A 82 -9.36 23.03 7.66
N GLU A 83 -9.39 22.14 8.66
CA GLU A 83 -10.48 22.06 9.63
C GLU A 83 -10.65 23.36 10.42
N GLU A 84 -9.56 23.95 10.92
CA GLU A 84 -9.56 25.24 11.64
C GLU A 84 -10.09 26.39 10.78
N ARG A 85 -9.91 26.32 9.47
CA ARG A 85 -10.45 27.29 8.48
C ARG A 85 -11.90 27.02 8.08
N GLY A 86 -12.57 26.07 8.73
CA GLY A 86 -13.95 25.69 8.42
C GLY A 86 -14.10 24.96 7.08
N ARG A 87 -13.02 24.31 6.59
CA ARG A 87 -13.01 23.49 5.38
C ARG A 87 -12.91 22.01 5.77
N PRO A 88 -14.03 21.37 6.17
CA PRO A 88 -14.00 19.96 6.56
C PRO A 88 -13.60 19.08 5.38
N HIS A 89 -12.78 18.07 5.65
CA HIS A 89 -12.40 17.05 4.68
C HIS A 89 -13.13 15.73 4.97
N GLY A 90 -13.54 15.02 3.93
CA GLY A 90 -14.30 13.76 4.03
C GLY A 90 -13.50 12.55 4.53
N GLY A 91 -12.21 12.74 4.86
CA GLY A 91 -11.33 11.71 5.41
C GLY A 91 -9.90 12.22 5.55
N SER A 92 -9.05 11.43 6.22
CA SER A 92 -7.62 11.73 6.38
C SER A 92 -6.78 11.00 5.33
N PHE A 93 -6.04 11.77 4.55
CA PHE A 93 -5.02 11.28 3.63
C PHE A 93 -3.91 10.58 4.40
N ALA A 94 -3.48 11.16 5.51
CA ALA A 94 -2.48 10.58 6.41
C ALA A 94 -2.89 9.19 6.91
N ASP A 95 -4.16 8.99 7.25
CA ASP A 95 -4.68 7.67 7.64
C ASP A 95 -4.72 6.72 6.45
N THR A 96 -5.15 7.19 5.28
CA THR A 96 -5.27 6.36 4.08
C THR A 96 -3.95 5.76 3.64
N LEU A 97 -2.83 6.48 3.75
CA LEU A 97 -1.50 5.95 3.42
C LEU A 97 -1.10 4.71 4.23
N ASN A 98 -1.71 4.49 5.40
CA ASN A 98 -1.43 3.34 6.26
C ASN A 98 -2.46 2.21 6.11
N LYS A 99 -3.56 2.43 5.37
CA LYS A 99 -4.64 1.44 5.23
C LYS A 99 -4.20 0.24 4.36
N PRO A 100 -4.77 -0.96 4.60
CA PRO A 100 -4.47 -2.13 3.79
C PRO A 100 -4.66 -1.92 2.28
N ALA A 101 -5.73 -1.24 1.85
CA ALA A 101 -6.00 -0.99 0.44
C ALA A 101 -4.88 -0.19 -0.26
N SER A 102 -4.40 0.88 0.37
CA SER A 102 -3.25 1.66 -0.07
C SER A 102 -2.02 0.77 -0.26
N ARG A 103 -1.72 -0.05 0.76
CA ARG A 103 -0.55 -0.93 0.80
C ARG A 103 -0.63 -2.06 -0.24
N VAL A 104 -1.81 -2.64 -0.44
CA VAL A 104 -2.07 -3.64 -1.49
C VAL A 104 -1.84 -3.03 -2.87
N TYR A 105 -2.36 -1.84 -3.12
CA TYR A 105 -2.15 -1.15 -4.39
C TYR A 105 -0.67 -0.81 -4.60
N ALA A 106 0.05 -0.43 -3.54
CA ALA A 106 1.48 -0.19 -3.58
C ALA A 106 2.29 -1.45 -3.96
N CYS A 107 1.90 -2.62 -3.46
CA CYS A 107 2.50 -3.90 -3.88
C CYS A 107 2.20 -4.18 -5.36
N PHE A 108 0.93 -4.02 -5.76
CA PHE A 108 0.47 -4.23 -7.13
C PHE A 108 1.24 -3.38 -8.15
N THR A 109 1.45 -2.09 -7.88
CA THR A 109 2.18 -1.19 -8.80
C THR A 109 3.68 -1.51 -8.94
N ASN A 110 4.21 -2.39 -8.10
CA ASN A 110 5.61 -2.82 -8.13
C ASN A 110 5.83 -4.24 -8.66
N LEU A 111 4.75 -4.99 -8.91
CA LEU A 111 4.86 -6.30 -9.57
C LEU A 111 5.53 -6.17 -10.95
N GLY A 112 6.40 -7.12 -11.28
CA GLY A 112 7.10 -7.19 -12.56
C GLY A 112 8.27 -6.20 -12.70
N ARG A 113 8.45 -5.25 -11.77
CA ARG A 113 9.63 -4.35 -11.78
C ARG A 113 10.91 -5.10 -11.43
N LEU A 114 10.82 -5.99 -10.45
CA LEU A 114 11.89 -6.86 -9.99
C LEU A 114 11.28 -8.26 -9.75
N PRO A 115 11.29 -9.15 -10.76
CA PRO A 115 10.63 -10.45 -10.68
C PRO A 115 11.06 -11.31 -9.47
N GLN A 116 12.25 -11.05 -8.92
CA GLN A 116 12.79 -11.75 -7.76
C GLN A 116 12.02 -11.46 -6.46
N VAL A 117 11.30 -10.33 -6.39
CA VAL A 117 10.51 -9.94 -5.20
C VAL A 117 9.00 -10.09 -5.41
N ASP A 118 8.54 -10.46 -6.61
CA ASP A 118 7.10 -10.53 -6.92
C ASP A 118 6.35 -11.52 -6.03
N ALA A 119 6.94 -12.69 -5.73
CA ALA A 119 6.34 -13.67 -4.84
C ALA A 119 6.09 -13.10 -3.44
N GLU A 120 7.03 -12.29 -2.95
CA GLU A 120 6.93 -11.62 -1.66
C GLU A 120 5.87 -10.51 -1.68
N LEU A 121 5.79 -9.73 -2.75
CA LEU A 121 4.73 -8.72 -2.95
C LEU A 121 3.33 -9.36 -2.98
N VAL A 122 3.15 -10.47 -3.70
CA VAL A 122 1.87 -11.21 -3.74
C VAL A 122 1.51 -11.74 -2.36
N ARG A 123 2.47 -12.32 -1.64
CA ARG A 123 2.26 -12.79 -0.26
C ARG A 123 1.76 -11.67 0.65
N GLN A 124 2.39 -10.51 0.58
CA GLN A 124 1.95 -9.35 1.36
C GLN A 124 0.57 -8.84 0.96
N MET A 125 0.24 -8.82 -0.33
CA MET A 125 -1.11 -8.46 -0.78
C MET A 125 -2.16 -9.36 -0.15
N VAL A 126 -1.91 -10.68 -0.09
CA VAL A 126 -2.80 -11.64 0.57
C VAL A 126 -2.90 -11.39 2.07
N GLN A 127 -1.77 -11.21 2.76
CA GLN A 127 -1.77 -10.89 4.19
C GLN A 127 -2.58 -9.64 4.51
N LEU A 128 -2.43 -8.59 3.70
CA LEU A 128 -3.10 -7.31 3.89
C LEU A 128 -4.59 -7.36 3.55
N ALA A 129 -4.96 -8.02 2.47
CA ALA A 129 -6.34 -8.11 2.03
C ALA A 129 -7.19 -8.98 2.98
N PHE A 130 -6.60 -10.03 3.54
CA PHE A 130 -7.32 -11.03 4.34
C PHE A 130 -6.97 -11.02 5.83
N GLY A 131 -6.04 -10.16 6.27
CA GLY A 131 -5.58 -10.11 7.66
C GLY A 131 -4.87 -11.40 8.11
N LEU A 132 -4.20 -12.09 7.19
CA LEU A 132 -3.57 -13.38 7.46
C LEU A 132 -2.13 -13.21 7.95
N ASP A 133 -1.71 -14.11 8.84
CA ASP A 133 -0.30 -14.31 9.15
C ASP A 133 0.46 -14.91 7.95
N ARG A 134 1.79 -15.01 8.07
CA ARG A 134 2.66 -15.43 6.97
C ARG A 134 2.33 -16.85 6.51
N ASP A 135 2.18 -17.77 7.45
CA ASP A 135 1.98 -19.19 7.16
C ASP A 135 0.61 -19.43 6.50
N LYS A 136 -0.45 -18.79 7.01
CA LYS A 136 -1.80 -18.86 6.42
C LYS A 136 -1.87 -18.21 5.05
N ALA A 137 -1.15 -17.10 4.84
CA ALA A 137 -1.08 -16.48 3.53
C ALA A 137 -0.39 -17.40 2.50
N GLU A 138 0.67 -18.09 2.92
CA GLU A 138 1.38 -19.03 2.06
C GLU A 138 0.54 -20.28 1.74
N GLU A 139 -0.18 -20.81 2.73
CA GLU A 139 -1.15 -21.89 2.52
C GLU A 139 -2.27 -21.46 1.55
N TYR A 140 -2.79 -20.25 1.72
CA TYR A 140 -3.83 -19.68 0.85
C TYR A 140 -3.35 -19.57 -0.61
N ILE A 141 -2.13 -19.07 -0.82
CA ILE A 141 -1.54 -18.96 -2.15
C ILE A 141 -1.39 -20.34 -2.79
N ARG A 142 -0.81 -21.32 -2.07
CA ARG A 142 -0.68 -22.70 -2.57
C ARG A 142 -2.03 -23.31 -2.96
N LYS A 143 -3.08 -23.07 -2.16
CA LYS A 143 -4.46 -23.51 -2.47
C LYS A 143 -5.03 -22.87 -3.74
N ILE A 144 -4.71 -21.61 -4.02
CA ILE A 144 -5.10 -20.95 -5.27
C ILE A 144 -4.30 -21.50 -6.43
N GLU A 145 -2.98 -21.63 -6.30
CA GLU A 145 -2.11 -22.17 -7.36
C GLU A 145 -2.51 -23.59 -7.75
N HIS A 146 -2.83 -24.44 -6.78
CA HIS A 146 -3.34 -25.79 -7.05
C HIS A 146 -4.67 -25.75 -7.82
N ARG A 147 -5.59 -24.86 -7.45
CA ARG A 147 -6.87 -24.68 -8.17
C ARG A 147 -6.67 -24.16 -9.60
N LEU A 148 -5.71 -23.26 -9.81
CA LEU A 148 -5.41 -22.70 -11.13
C LEU A 148 -4.69 -23.70 -12.06
N ARG A 149 -3.97 -24.67 -11.49
CA ARG A 149 -3.26 -25.72 -12.24
C ARG A 149 -4.13 -26.96 -12.52
N ASP A 150 -5.28 -27.10 -11.87
CA ASP A 150 -6.25 -28.17 -12.13
C ASP A 150 -7.34 -27.67 -13.09
N PRO A 151 -7.35 -28.13 -14.36
CA PRO A 151 -8.34 -27.71 -15.35
C PRO A 151 -9.79 -27.98 -14.94
N ARG A 152 -10.03 -28.92 -14.02
CA ARG A 152 -11.39 -29.28 -13.53
C ARG A 152 -11.92 -28.31 -12.48
N LEU A 153 -11.04 -27.58 -11.79
CA LEU A 153 -11.40 -26.63 -10.73
C LEU A 153 -11.44 -25.17 -11.22
N GLN A 154 -10.95 -24.90 -12.43
CA GLN A 154 -10.94 -23.58 -13.04
C GLN A 154 -12.35 -23.05 -13.37
N TYR A 155 -13.33 -23.95 -13.55
CA TYR A 155 -14.72 -23.63 -13.92
C TYR A 155 -15.76 -23.89 -12.83
N ALA A 156 -15.43 -24.67 -11.80
CA ALA A 156 -16.38 -25.04 -10.74
C ALA A 156 -16.92 -23.84 -9.94
N GLY A 157 -16.14 -22.76 -9.79
CA GLY A 157 -16.58 -21.55 -9.08
C GLY A 157 -17.44 -20.58 -9.91
N LEU A 158 -17.51 -20.77 -11.23
CA LEU A 158 -18.36 -19.95 -12.12
C LEU A 158 -19.74 -20.60 -12.31
N GLU A 159 -19.78 -21.93 -12.38
CA GLU A 159 -21.02 -22.70 -12.56
C GLU A 159 -21.93 -22.61 -11.33
N ASP A 160 -21.39 -22.66 -10.11
CA ASP A 160 -22.19 -22.56 -8.88
C ASP A 160 -22.88 -21.19 -8.72
N LYS A 161 -22.28 -20.11 -9.23
CA LYS A 161 -22.92 -18.77 -9.25
C LYS A 161 -23.97 -18.65 -10.34
N ILE A 162 -23.74 -19.24 -11.51
CA ILE A 162 -24.70 -19.20 -12.61
C ILE A 162 -25.93 -20.06 -12.29
N CYS A 163 -25.77 -21.22 -11.64
CA CYS A 163 -26.88 -22.06 -11.20
C CYS A 163 -27.67 -21.43 -10.04
N ALA A 164 -27.00 -20.76 -9.08
CA ALA A 164 -27.67 -20.06 -7.99
C ALA A 164 -28.44 -18.81 -8.44
N GLU A 165 -27.97 -18.09 -9.47
CA GLU A 165 -28.66 -16.92 -10.03
C GLU A 165 -29.75 -17.28 -11.05
N GLN A 166 -29.74 -18.49 -11.63
CA GLN A 166 -30.73 -18.94 -12.62
C GLN A 166 -31.80 -19.90 -12.09
N GLY A 167 -31.75 -20.30 -10.80
CA GLY A 167 -32.86 -21.00 -10.14
C GLY A 167 -33.18 -22.38 -10.72
N TYR A 168 -32.19 -23.12 -11.20
CA TYR A 168 -32.36 -24.51 -11.62
C TYR A 168 -31.78 -25.44 -10.55
N HIS A 169 -32.68 -26.14 -9.84
CA HIS A 169 -32.39 -27.38 -9.11
C HIS A 169 -32.72 -28.58 -9.97
#